data_AF-A0A444F478-F1
#
_entry.id   AF-A0A444F478-F1
#
_cell.length_a   1.000
_cell.length_b   1.000
_cell.length_c   1.000
_cell.angle_alpha   90.00
_cell.angle_beta   90.00
_cell.angle_gamma   90.00
#
_symmetry.space_group_name_H-M   'P 1'
#
loop_
_entity.id
_entity.type
_entity.pdbx_description
1 polymer ?
#
loop_
_entity_poly.entity_id
_entity_poly.type
_entity_poly.pdbx_seq_one_letter_code
_entity_poly.pdbx_strand_id
1 'polypeptide(L)'
;MFVIFTGFFSPNDDLAKEIVAASEATGEKFWRMPLEDSYWESMKSGVADMVNTGGRQGGAITAALFLKQNPTLLQFVDEKVQWLHIDMAGPVWNDKKRAATGFGVSTLVEWVLKNSL
;
A
#
# COMPACT_ATOMS: atom_id res chain seq x y z
N MET A 1 13.72 20.53 -2.23
CA MET A 1 12.93 19.36 -2.64
C MET A 1 11.95 19.08 -1.50
N PHE A 2 10.64 19.06 -1.72
CA PHE A 2 9.73 18.62 -0.66
C PHE A 2 9.90 17.12 -0.48
N VAL A 3 10.01 16.67 0.77
CA VAL A 3 10.02 15.25 1.09
C VAL A 3 8.56 14.80 1.12
N ILE A 4 8.18 13.94 0.19
CA ILE A 4 6.84 13.34 0.11
C ILE A 4 6.98 11.89 0.57
N PHE A 5 6.17 11.50 1.54
CA PHE A 5 6.07 10.11 1.97
C PHE A 5 4.99 9.39 1.16
N THR A 6 5.30 8.16 0.74
CA THR A 6 4.32 7.20 0.23
C THR A 6 3.79 6.35 1.37
N GLY A 7 2.47 6.19 1.43
CA GLY A 7 1.84 5.23 2.34
C GLY A 7 1.94 3.82 1.78
N PHE A 8 2.23 2.84 2.63
CA PHE A 8 2.12 1.43 2.25
C PHE A 8 1.46 0.61 3.35
N PHE A 9 0.90 -0.53 2.96
CA PHE A 9 0.11 -1.41 3.82
C PHE A 9 0.61 -2.84 3.64
N SER A 10 0.76 -3.56 4.76
CA SER A 10 1.10 -4.98 4.76
C SER A 10 0.65 -5.60 6.08
N PRO A 11 0.02 -6.78 6.07
CA PRO A 11 -0.18 -7.57 7.28
C PRO A 11 1.07 -8.34 7.70
N ASN A 12 2.09 -8.45 6.83
CA ASN A 12 3.33 -9.16 7.09
C ASN A 12 4.42 -8.17 7.53
N ASP A 13 4.91 -8.35 8.77
CA ASP A 13 5.92 -7.47 9.36
C ASP A 13 7.30 -7.60 8.72
N ASP A 14 7.66 -8.79 8.24
CA ASP A 14 8.98 -9.03 7.66
C ASP A 14 9.07 -8.40 6.26
N LEU A 15 8.07 -8.62 5.42
CA LEU A 15 7.93 -7.92 4.13
C LEU A 15 7.88 -6.40 4.29
N ALA A 16 7.23 -5.90 5.35
CA ALA A 16 7.22 -4.48 5.66
C ALA A 16 8.62 -3.94 6.02
N LYS A 17 9.40 -4.68 6.82
CA LYS A 17 10.79 -4.31 7.15
C LYS A 17 11.69 -4.33 5.91
N GLU A 18 11.53 -5.32 5.04
CA GLU A 18 12.32 -5.43 3.81
C GLU A 18 12.13 -4.21 2.91
N ILE A 19 10.87 -3.78 2.68
CA ILE A 19 10.59 -2.59 1.87
C ILE A 19 11.09 -1.31 2.54
N VAL A 20 10.96 -1.18 3.87
CA VAL A 20 11.54 -0.03 4.58
C VAL A 20 13.05 0.02 4.38
N ALA A 21 13.75 -1.10 4.57
CA ALA A 21 15.20 -1.17 4.39
C ALA A 21 15.63 -0.86 2.94
N ALA A 22 14.87 -1.31 1.93
CA ALA A 22 15.11 -0.97 0.54
C ALA A 22 14.89 0.53 0.28
N SER A 23 13.84 1.12 0.85
CA SER A 23 13.53 2.54 0.72
C SER A 23 14.58 3.44 1.36
N GLU A 24 15.16 3.01 2.48
CA GLU A 24 16.26 3.72 3.15
C GLU A 24 17.53 3.71 2.31
N ALA A 25 17.84 2.60 1.66
CA ALA A 25 19.01 2.47 0.79
C ALA A 25 18.91 3.33 -0.48
N THR A 26 17.70 3.51 -1.02
CA THR A 26 17.47 4.26 -2.27
C THR A 26 17.10 5.72 -2.04
N GLY A 27 16.72 6.08 -0.81
CA GLY A 27 16.35 7.43 -0.41
C GLY A 27 14.89 7.80 -0.66
N GLU A 28 14.07 6.89 -1.21
CA GLU A 28 12.63 7.08 -1.35
C GLU A 28 11.94 6.91 0.01
N LYS A 29 10.96 7.75 0.33
CA LYS A 29 10.36 7.77 1.67
C LYS A 29 9.05 7.02 1.71
N PHE A 30 9.03 5.94 2.48
CA PHE A 30 7.88 5.07 2.70
C PHE A 30 7.43 5.16 4.16
N TRP A 31 6.13 5.09 4.39
CA TRP A 31 5.54 5.07 5.72
C TRP A 31 4.50 3.95 5.82
N ARG A 32 4.67 3.07 6.81
CA ARG A 32 3.72 1.98 7.04
C ARG A 32 2.45 2.53 7.66
N MET A 33 1.34 2.32 6.97
CA MET A 33 0.00 2.67 7.41
C MET A 33 -0.67 1.45 8.06
N PRO A 34 -1.59 1.67 9.03
CA PRO A 34 -2.30 0.58 9.69
C PRO A 34 -3.35 -0.05 8.77
N LEU A 35 -3.61 -1.35 8.97
CA LEU A 35 -4.77 -2.06 8.41
C LEU A 35 -5.80 -2.25 9.54
N GLU A 36 -6.55 -1.19 9.82
CA GLU A 36 -7.49 -1.12 10.95
C GLU A 36 -8.86 -1.69 10.55
N ASP A 37 -9.21 -2.87 11.07
CA ASP A 37 -10.40 -3.62 10.65
C ASP A 37 -11.72 -2.90 10.98
N SER A 38 -11.75 -1.96 11.94
CA SER A 38 -12.97 -1.17 12.23
C SER A 38 -13.44 -0.30 11.06
N TYR A 39 -12.57 0.01 10.09
CA TYR A 39 -12.95 0.68 8.84
C TYR A 39 -13.77 -0.21 7.91
N TRP A 40 -13.86 -1.53 8.14
CA TRP A 40 -14.63 -2.45 7.32
C TRP A 40 -16.14 -2.21 7.40
N GLU A 41 -16.63 -1.66 8.51
CA GLU A 41 -18.06 -1.38 8.70
C GLU A 41 -18.62 -0.43 7.63
N SER A 42 -17.81 0.53 7.15
CA SER A 42 -18.24 1.45 6.09
C SER A 42 -18.23 0.83 4.69
N MET A 43 -17.70 -0.39 4.55
CA MET A 43 -17.56 -1.11 3.27
C MET A 43 -18.68 -2.13 3.04
N LYS A 44 -19.60 -2.33 3.99
CA LYS A 44 -20.72 -3.28 3.85
C LYS A 44 -21.71 -2.80 2.79
N SER A 45 -22.21 -3.74 1.98
CA SER A 45 -23.25 -3.49 0.97
C SER A 45 -24.52 -4.26 1.32
N GLY A 46 -25.68 -3.67 1.03
CA GLY A 46 -26.98 -4.33 1.16
C GLY A 46 -27.37 -5.18 -0.06
N VAL A 47 -26.55 -5.17 -1.12
CA VAL A 47 -26.86 -5.80 -2.41
C VAL A 47 -25.73 -6.73 -2.89
N ALA A 48 -24.48 -6.34 -2.66
CA ALA A 48 -23.29 -7.10 -3.05
C ALA A 48 -22.48 -7.49 -1.80
N ASP A 49 -21.37 -8.19 -2.00
CA ASP A 49 -20.48 -8.59 -0.90
C ASP A 49 -19.87 -7.37 -0.18
N MET A 50 -19.62 -6.28 -0.91
CA MET A 50 -19.07 -5.02 -0.38
C MET A 50 -19.29 -3.84 -1.34
N VAL A 51 -19.05 -2.61 -0.86
CA VAL A 51 -18.88 -1.42 -1.70
C VAL A 51 -17.39 -1.13 -1.95
N ASN A 52 -17.07 -0.49 -3.07
CA ASN A 52 -15.68 -0.16 -3.43
C ASN A 52 -15.18 1.16 -2.80
N THR A 53 -15.99 1.83 -1.97
CA THR A 53 -15.62 3.08 -1.31
C THR A 53 -16.17 3.11 0.11
N GLY A 54 -15.32 3.40 1.09
CA GLY A 54 -15.69 3.41 2.52
C GLY A 54 -16.01 4.79 3.10
N GLY A 55 -16.34 5.77 2.25
CA GLY A 55 -16.56 7.17 2.63
C GLY A 55 -15.31 8.07 2.53
N ARG A 56 -15.41 9.30 3.04
CA ARG A 56 -14.36 10.33 2.89
C ARG A 56 -13.17 10.14 3.85
N GLN A 57 -13.43 9.61 5.06
CA GLN A 57 -12.42 9.47 6.11
C GLN A 57 -11.71 8.12 5.97
N GLY A 58 -10.37 8.12 6.07
CA GLY A 58 -9.59 6.88 5.98
C GLY A 58 -9.62 6.21 4.60
N GLY A 59 -9.77 7.00 3.51
CA GLY A 59 -9.84 6.47 2.15
C GLY A 59 -8.69 5.53 1.78
N ALA A 60 -7.45 5.85 2.15
CA ALA A 60 -6.30 4.98 1.89
C ALA A 60 -6.38 3.64 2.66
N ILE A 61 -6.87 3.66 3.91
CA ILE A 61 -7.04 2.44 4.73
C ILE A 61 -8.17 1.59 4.15
N THR A 62 -9.32 2.18 3.84
CA THR A 62 -10.47 1.46 3.25
C THR A 62 -10.14 0.87 1.87
N ALA A 63 -9.37 1.59 1.04
CA ALA A 63 -8.86 1.07 -0.23
C ALA A 63 -7.88 -0.10 -0.01
N ALA A 64 -6.96 0.00 0.95
CA ALA A 64 -6.07 -1.11 1.29
C ALA A 64 -6.84 -2.32 1.84
N LEU A 65 -7.88 -2.10 2.65
CA LEU A 65 -8.75 -3.15 3.17
C LEU A 65 -9.60 -3.82 2.08
N PHE A 66 -10.01 -3.08 1.06
CA PHE A 66 -10.68 -3.64 -0.13
C PHE A 66 -9.78 -4.64 -0.86
N LEU A 67 -8.47 -4.39 -0.90
CA LEU A 67 -7.49 -5.32 -1.49
C LEU A 67 -7.11 -6.45 -0.53
N LYS A 68 -7.14 -6.17 0.78
CA LYS A 68 -6.81 -7.11 1.85
C LYS A 68 -7.82 -8.26 1.88
N GLN A 69 -7.33 -9.42 2.26
CA GLN A 69 -8.16 -10.53 2.69
C GLN A 69 -8.83 -10.25 4.07
N ASN A 70 -10.14 -10.47 4.17
CA ASN A 70 -10.84 -10.47 5.46
C ASN A 70 -11.19 -11.93 5.84
N PRO A 71 -11.06 -12.36 7.11
CA PRO A 71 -11.34 -13.75 7.53
C PRO A 71 -12.73 -14.30 7.15
N THR A 72 -13.68 -13.43 6.81
CA THR A 72 -15.05 -13.82 6.46
C THR A 72 -15.31 -13.90 4.96
N LEU A 73 -14.44 -13.30 4.11
CA LEU A 73 -14.57 -13.29 2.65
C LEU A 73 -13.18 -13.24 2.00
N LEU A 74 -12.86 -14.24 1.17
CA LEU A 74 -11.68 -14.23 0.29
C LEU A 74 -11.86 -13.13 -0.75
N GLN A 75 -11.22 -11.97 -0.56
CA GLN A 75 -11.42 -10.84 -1.47
C GLN A 75 -10.53 -10.94 -2.70
N PHE A 76 -9.19 -10.91 -2.56
CA PHE A 76 -8.31 -10.94 -3.74
C PHE A 76 -6.92 -11.57 -3.54
N VAL A 77 -6.45 -11.73 -2.30
CA VAL A 77 -5.14 -12.32 -1.97
C VAL A 77 -5.36 -13.54 -1.08
N ASP A 78 -4.68 -14.66 -1.40
CA ASP A 78 -4.73 -15.91 -0.63
C ASP A 78 -3.94 -15.78 0.69
N GLU A 79 -4.38 -16.46 1.76
CA GLU A 79 -3.76 -16.43 3.10
C GLU A 79 -2.28 -16.78 3.10
N LYS A 80 -1.87 -17.63 2.16
CA LYS A 80 -0.50 -18.13 2.07
C LYS A 80 0.42 -17.16 1.34
N VAL A 81 -0.14 -16.12 0.71
CA VAL A 81 0.62 -15.14 -0.06
C VAL A 81 0.93 -13.93 0.81
N GLN A 82 2.22 -13.71 1.06
CA GLN A 82 2.69 -12.45 1.63
C GLN A 82 2.43 -11.32 0.62
N TRP A 83 1.82 -10.22 1.08
CA TRP A 83 1.47 -9.12 0.20
C TRP A 83 1.72 -7.77 0.86
N LEU A 84 1.94 -6.77 0.01
CA LEU A 84 2.12 -5.38 0.36
C LEU A 84 1.50 -4.51 -0.72
N HIS A 85 0.74 -3.49 -0.31
CA HIS A 85 0.20 -2.46 -1.19
C HIS A 85 0.91 -1.14 -0.97
N ILE A 86 1.33 -0.52 -2.06
CA ILE A 86 1.99 0.79 -2.07
C ILE A 86 1.04 1.79 -2.72
N ASP A 87 0.62 2.80 -1.94
CA ASP A 87 -0.18 3.92 -2.44
C ASP A 87 0.75 5.04 -2.89
N MET A 88 1.01 5.08 -4.20
CA MET A 88 1.95 6.01 -4.84
C MET A 88 1.28 7.25 -5.41
N ALA A 89 0.02 7.54 -5.07
CA ALA A 89 -0.70 8.68 -5.65
C ALA A 89 0.01 10.02 -5.39
N GLY A 90 0.64 10.17 -4.21
CA GLY A 90 1.35 11.39 -3.83
C GLY A 90 2.59 11.69 -4.67
N PRO A 91 3.59 10.79 -4.75
CA PRO A 91 4.86 11.11 -5.40
C PRO A 91 4.96 10.76 -6.88
N VAL A 92 3.97 10.12 -7.52
CA VAL A 92 4.09 9.64 -8.91
C VAL A 92 4.23 10.76 -9.94
N TRP A 93 3.72 11.97 -9.64
CA TRP A 93 3.70 13.10 -10.57
C TRP A 93 4.34 14.36 -9.98
N ASN A 94 5.13 15.07 -10.80
CA ASN A 94 5.68 16.37 -10.45
C ASN A 94 4.98 17.49 -11.24
N ASP A 95 4.10 18.25 -10.59
CA ASP A 95 3.32 19.30 -11.25
C ASP A 95 4.18 20.42 -11.86
N LYS A 96 5.29 20.78 -11.21
CA LYS A 96 6.19 21.85 -11.70
C LYS A 96 6.90 21.44 -12.99
N LYS A 97 7.35 20.18 -13.06
CA LYS A 97 8.04 19.63 -14.23
C LYS A 97 7.07 19.03 -15.25
N ARG A 98 5.79 18.87 -14.90
CA ARG A 98 4.75 18.21 -15.69
C ARG A 98 5.19 16.85 -16.22
N ALA A 99 5.77 16.04 -15.33
CA ALA A 99 6.35 14.74 -15.69
C ALA A 99 6.16 13.72 -14.56
N ALA A 100 6.16 12.43 -14.94
CA ALA A 100 6.23 11.33 -14.01
C ALA A 100 7.60 11.30 -13.30
N THR A 101 7.61 10.93 -12.03
CA THR A 101 8.82 10.95 -11.20
C THR A 101 9.64 9.66 -11.29
N GLY A 102 9.00 8.55 -11.66
CA GLY A 102 9.59 7.21 -11.55
C GLY A 102 9.68 6.70 -10.10
N PHE A 103 8.95 7.33 -9.17
CA PHE A 103 8.94 6.93 -7.76
C PHE A 103 8.60 5.44 -7.60
N GLY A 104 9.30 4.76 -6.70
CA GLY A 104 9.13 3.36 -6.35
C GLY A 104 10.01 2.42 -7.18
N VAL A 105 10.50 2.85 -8.36
CA VAL A 105 11.34 2.00 -9.21
C VAL A 105 12.63 1.61 -8.48
N SER A 106 13.34 2.59 -7.91
CA SER A 106 14.60 2.33 -7.22
C SER A 106 14.38 1.40 -6.02
N THR A 107 13.36 1.67 -5.19
CA THR A 107 13.04 0.84 -4.02
C THR A 107 12.69 -0.59 -4.40
N LEU A 108 11.85 -0.79 -5.42
CA LEU A 108 11.44 -2.14 -5.84
C LEU A 108 12.60 -2.92 -6.46
N VAL A 109 13.45 -2.26 -7.27
CA VAL A 109 14.65 -2.90 -7.82
C VAL A 109 15.61 -3.32 -6.70
N GLU A 110 15.88 -2.43 -5.74
CA GLU A 110 16.72 -2.72 -4.58
C GLU A 110 16.16 -3.90 -3.75
N TRP A 111 14.84 -3.91 -3.52
CA TRP A 111 14.19 -5.01 -2.82
C TRP A 111 14.33 -6.35 -3.56
N VAL A 112 14.15 -6.36 -4.88
CA VAL A 112 14.36 -7.58 -5.69
C VAL A 112 15.81 -8.03 -5.61
N LEU A 113 16.79 -7.13 -5.78
CA LEU A 113 18.22 -7.47 -5.74
C LEU A 113 18.65 -8.09 -4.40
N LYS A 114 18.06 -7.64 -3.29
CA LYS A 114 18.31 -8.21 -1.95
C LYS A 114 17.68 -9.57 -1.71
N ASN A 115 16.63 -9.91 -2.46
CA ASN A 115 15.85 -11.14 -2.26
C ASN A 115 15.97 -12.15 -3.41
N SER A 116 16.67 -11.80 -4.49
CA SER A 116 17.00 -12.72 -5.58
C SER A 116 18.27 -13.50 -5.25
N LEU A 117 18.10 -14.72 -4.72
CA LEU A 117 19.14 -15.75 -4.59
C LEU A 117 18.73 -17.00 -5.36
#